data_AF-A0A7S2TR78-F1
#
_entry.id   AF-A0A7S2TR78-F1
#
_cell.length_a   1.000
_cell.length_b   1.000
_cell.length_c   1.000
_cell.angle_alpha   90.00
_cell.angle_beta   90.00
_cell.angle_gamma   90.00
#
_symmetry.space_group_name_H-M   'P 1'
#
loop_
_entity.id
_entity.type
_entity.pdbx_description
1 polymer ?
#
loop_
_entity_poly.entity_id
_entity_poly.type
_entity_poly.pdbx_seq_one_letter_code
_entity_poly.pdbx_strand_id
1 'polypeptide(L)'
;QVAVDGIMNAFVESTIGPLAWHCAFWASLCFVVSTITGNVSQVDKLWSITPALYAWQVAVASSFHMRAVLMALLATVWAVRLTYNFARRGGYTWPPWEGEEDYRWPILRKNPYLSHPVAWMAFNLGFISFYQHFLLLLIVIPQLPAVAAAEAADGAGG
;
A
#
# COMPACT_ATOMS: atom_id res chain seq x y z
N GLN A 1 -17.22 -28.54 1.78
CA GLN A 1 -17.40 -27.38 0.88
C GLN A 1 -18.05 -26.19 1.57
N VAL A 2 -19.38 -26.18 1.78
CA VAL A 2 -20.12 -24.97 2.26
C VAL A 2 -19.58 -24.35 3.55
N ALA A 3 -19.20 -25.16 4.55
CA ALA A 3 -18.66 -24.65 5.81
C ALA A 3 -17.24 -24.05 5.66
N VAL A 4 -16.41 -24.63 4.80
CA VAL A 4 -15.04 -24.17 4.52
C VAL A 4 -15.08 -22.86 3.72
N ASP A 5 -15.95 -22.79 2.72
CA ASP A 5 -16.16 -21.58 1.92
C ASP A 5 -16.69 -20.43 2.81
N GLY A 6 -17.54 -20.74 3.79
CA GLY A 6 -18.03 -19.77 4.77
C GLY A 6 -16.94 -19.21 5.68
N ILE A 7 -16.03 -20.06 6.20
CA ILE A 7 -14.90 -19.63 7.04
C ILE A 7 -13.93 -18.76 6.23
N MET A 8 -13.61 -19.19 5.00
CA MET A 8 -12.74 -18.43 4.09
C MET A 8 -13.31 -17.04 3.81
N ASN A 9 -14.60 -16.94 3.48
CA ASN A 9 -15.25 -15.65 3.22
C ASN A 9 -15.27 -14.75 4.46
N ALA A 10 -15.54 -15.32 5.65
CA ALA A 10 -15.53 -14.56 6.91
C ALA A 10 -14.14 -13.97 7.23
N PHE A 11 -13.07 -14.74 7.03
CA PHE A 11 -11.70 -14.24 7.21
C PHE A 11 -11.39 -13.09 6.25
N VAL A 12 -11.70 -13.25 4.96
CA VAL A 12 -11.48 -12.22 3.94
C VAL A 12 -12.27 -10.96 4.27
N GLU A 13 -13.55 -11.08 4.58
CA GLU A 13 -14.43 -9.96 4.93
C GLU A 13 -13.95 -9.21 6.18
N SER A 14 -13.51 -9.95 7.21
CA SER A 14 -12.99 -9.35 8.44
C SER A 14 -11.66 -8.60 8.25
N THR A 15 -10.86 -9.00 7.27
CA THR A 15 -9.51 -8.45 7.05
C THR A 15 -9.48 -7.34 5.99
N ILE A 16 -10.31 -7.43 4.94
CA ILE A 16 -10.30 -6.49 3.82
C ILE A 16 -10.77 -5.09 4.22
N GLY A 17 -11.73 -5.00 5.14
CA GLY A 17 -12.23 -3.71 5.66
C GLY A 17 -11.13 -2.88 6.34
N PRO A 18 -10.43 -3.43 7.35
CA PRO A 18 -9.29 -2.76 7.98
C PRO A 18 -8.18 -2.37 6.98
N LEU A 19 -7.85 -3.25 6.03
CA LEU A 19 -6.86 -2.94 4.99
C LEU A 19 -7.28 -1.76 4.12
N ALA A 20 -8.55 -1.73 3.68
CA ALA A 20 -9.10 -0.63 2.90
C ALA A 20 -9.11 0.69 3.68
N TRP A 21 -9.42 0.65 4.99
CA TRP A 21 -9.34 1.82 5.85
C TRP A 21 -7.93 2.36 6.00
N HIS A 22 -6.93 1.50 6.22
CA HIS A 22 -5.53 1.92 6.25
C HIS A 22 -5.06 2.48 4.90
N CYS A 23 -5.48 1.87 3.80
CA CYS A 23 -5.22 2.37 2.44
C CYS A 23 -5.78 3.78 2.25
N ALA A 24 -7.04 4.01 2.64
CA ALA A 24 -7.67 5.32 2.57
C ALA A 24 -6.99 6.35 3.48
N PHE A 25 -6.55 5.93 4.67
CA PHE A 25 -5.78 6.77 5.60
C PHE A 25 -4.47 7.24 4.98
N TRP A 26 -3.65 6.33 4.44
CA TRP A 26 -2.37 6.69 3.83
C TRP A 26 -2.55 7.53 2.56
N ALA A 27 -3.54 7.21 1.71
CA ALA A 27 -3.88 8.02 0.55
C ALA A 27 -4.28 9.44 0.94
N SER A 28 -5.12 9.59 1.98
CA SER A 28 -5.56 10.90 2.48
C SER A 28 -4.40 11.68 3.07
N LEU A 29 -3.52 11.03 3.83
CA LEU A 29 -2.31 11.65 4.38
C LEU A 29 -1.40 12.17 3.26
N CYS A 30 -1.14 11.34 2.23
CA CYS A 30 -0.35 11.77 1.07
C CYS A 30 -0.99 12.95 0.35
N PHE A 31 -2.30 12.95 0.15
CA PHE A 31 -2.99 14.06 -0.49
C PHE A 31 -2.88 15.35 0.33
N VAL A 32 -3.10 15.29 1.64
CA VAL A 32 -3.03 16.46 2.52
C VAL A 32 -1.61 17.02 2.55
N VAL A 33 -0.62 16.16 2.80
CA VAL A 33 0.80 16.57 2.89
C VAL A 33 1.29 17.11 1.54
N SER A 34 0.97 16.46 0.43
CA SER A 34 1.37 16.95 -0.91
C SER A 34 0.71 18.28 -1.27
N THR A 35 -0.53 18.51 -0.84
CA THR A 35 -1.22 19.80 -1.06
C THR A 35 -0.57 20.92 -0.24
N ILE A 36 -0.20 20.67 1.02
CA ILE A 36 0.44 21.67 1.88
C ILE A 36 1.87 21.98 1.43
N THR A 37 2.63 20.95 1.05
CA THR A 37 4.06 21.09 0.72
C THR A 37 4.32 21.40 -0.74
N GLY A 38 3.34 21.19 -1.63
CA GLY A 38 3.52 21.27 -3.07
C GLY A 38 4.33 20.12 -3.67
N ASN A 39 4.73 19.13 -2.86
CA ASN A 39 5.49 17.96 -3.30
C ASN A 39 4.55 16.73 -3.38
N VAL A 40 4.23 16.28 -4.60
CA VAL A 40 3.31 15.16 -4.83
C VAL A 40 3.94 13.77 -4.68
N SER A 41 5.26 13.69 -4.48
CA SER A 41 6.00 12.45 -4.25
C SER A 41 5.88 11.87 -2.83
N GLN A 42 4.89 12.29 -2.04
CA GLN A 42 4.65 11.68 -0.73
C GLN A 42 4.30 10.19 -0.85
N VAL A 43 3.58 9.83 -1.91
CA VAL A 43 3.28 8.41 -2.20
C VAL A 43 4.54 7.60 -2.47
N ASP A 44 5.52 8.19 -3.16
CA ASP A 44 6.79 7.53 -3.50
C ASP A 44 7.60 7.17 -2.25
N LYS A 45 7.45 7.93 -1.16
CA LYS A 45 8.08 7.63 0.13
C LYS A 45 7.42 6.43 0.81
N LEU A 46 6.09 6.37 0.78
CA LEU A 46 5.30 5.33 1.45
C LEU A 46 5.15 4.03 0.64
N TRP A 47 5.39 4.09 -0.67
CA TRP A 47 5.25 2.94 -1.58
C TRP A 47 6.12 1.74 -1.15
N SER A 48 7.29 2.02 -0.58
CA SER A 48 8.23 0.97 -0.15
C SER A 48 7.87 0.36 1.20
N ILE A 49 6.96 0.97 1.98
CA ILE A 49 6.67 0.59 3.37
C ILE A 49 5.28 -0.03 3.48
N THR A 50 4.28 0.57 2.83
CA THR A 50 2.87 0.20 2.99
C THR A 50 2.55 -1.25 2.62
N PRO A 51 3.14 -1.88 1.57
CA PRO A 51 2.85 -3.30 1.28
C PRO A 51 3.33 -4.24 2.38
N ALA A 52 4.48 -3.95 3.01
CA ALA A 52 4.95 -4.74 4.14
C ALA A 52 4.01 -4.59 5.35
N LEU A 53 3.54 -3.37 5.64
CA LEU A 53 2.56 -3.14 6.72
C LEU A 53 1.27 -3.92 6.50
N TYR A 54 0.71 -3.88 5.29
CA TYR A 54 -0.50 -4.63 4.95
C TYR A 54 -0.27 -6.14 5.04
N ALA A 55 0.88 -6.64 4.59
CA ALA A 55 1.19 -8.07 4.66
C ALA A 55 1.28 -8.57 6.12
N TRP A 56 1.83 -7.74 7.02
CA TRP A 56 1.83 -8.02 8.46
C TRP A 56 0.44 -7.93 9.09
N GLN A 57 -0.43 -7.03 8.63
CA GLN A 57 -1.83 -7.00 9.09
C GLN A 57 -2.55 -8.31 8.76
N VAL A 58 -2.35 -8.86 7.56
CA VAL A 58 -2.89 -10.17 7.19
C VAL A 58 -2.31 -11.28 8.06
N ALA A 59 -1.00 -11.24 8.35
CA ALA A 59 -0.37 -12.21 9.24
C ALA A 59 -0.92 -12.16 10.67
N VAL A 60 -1.21 -10.97 11.20
CA VAL A 60 -1.85 -10.82 12.51
C VAL A 60 -3.29 -11.34 12.48
N ALA A 61 -4.05 -11.01 11.42
CA ALA A 61 -5.44 -11.45 11.28
C ALA A 61 -5.56 -12.98 11.20
N SER A 62 -4.57 -13.67 10.62
CA SER A 62 -4.51 -15.14 10.55
C SER A 62 -3.81 -15.79 11.72
N SER A 63 -3.70 -15.10 12.87
CA SER A 63 -3.02 -15.61 14.07
C SER A 63 -1.60 -16.12 13.80
N PHE A 64 -0.85 -15.40 12.95
CA PHE A 64 0.50 -15.72 12.51
C PHE A 64 0.65 -17.04 11.76
N HIS A 65 -0.34 -17.41 10.94
CA HIS A 65 -0.23 -18.55 10.05
C HIS A 65 1.09 -18.52 9.24
N MET A 66 1.81 -19.65 9.19
CA MET A 66 3.16 -19.75 8.63
C MET A 66 3.27 -19.15 7.21
N ARG A 67 2.27 -19.43 6.37
CA ARG A 67 2.21 -18.94 4.98
C ARG A 67 2.08 -17.40 4.93
N ALA A 68 1.31 -16.80 5.85
CA ALA A 68 1.14 -15.36 5.94
C ALA A 68 2.43 -14.68 6.43
N VAL A 69 3.08 -15.26 7.45
CA VAL A 69 4.35 -14.77 8.00
C VAL A 69 5.45 -14.81 6.94
N LEU A 70 5.54 -15.91 6.17
CA LEU A 70 6.51 -16.02 5.07
C LEU A 70 6.31 -14.91 4.04
N MET A 71 5.07 -14.66 3.61
CA MET A 71 4.75 -13.59 2.66
C MET A 71 5.07 -12.20 3.23
N ALA A 72 4.76 -11.96 4.51
CA ALA A 72 5.08 -10.71 5.20
C ALA A 72 6.60 -10.47 5.34
N LEU A 73 7.38 -11.51 5.62
CA LEU A 73 8.84 -11.43 5.65
C LEU A 73 9.42 -11.12 4.27
N LEU A 74 8.93 -11.77 3.20
CA LEU A 74 9.35 -11.47 1.84
C LEU A 74 9.03 -10.02 1.44
N ALA A 75 7.82 -9.55 1.78
CA ALA A 75 7.42 -8.16 1.59
C ALA A 75 8.31 -7.20 2.38
N THR A 76 8.73 -7.58 3.59
CA THR A 76 9.65 -6.80 4.44
C THR A 76 11.04 -6.71 3.81
N VAL A 77 11.59 -7.80 3.28
CA VAL A 77 12.89 -7.79 2.59
C VAL A 77 12.84 -6.91 1.34
N TRP A 78 11.75 -7.00 0.57
CA TRP A 78 11.50 -6.13 -0.58
C TRP A 78 11.40 -4.65 -0.16
N ALA A 79 10.65 -4.37 0.89
CA ALA A 79 10.50 -3.03 1.47
C ALA A 79 11.84 -2.43 1.90
N VAL A 80 12.65 -3.19 2.64
CA VAL A 80 13.99 -2.78 3.07
C VAL A 80 14.89 -2.47 1.86
N ARG A 81 14.89 -3.34 0.84
CA ARG A 81 15.65 -3.12 -0.40
C ARG A 81 15.25 -1.80 -1.05
N LEU A 82 13.97 -1.54 -1.22
CA LEU A 82 13.49 -0.34 -1.90
C LEU A 82 13.72 0.93 -1.08
N THR A 83 13.45 0.86 0.23
CA THR A 83 13.71 1.94 1.17
C THR A 83 15.18 2.34 1.13
N TYR A 84 16.09 1.37 1.15
CA TYR A 84 17.53 1.62 1.01
C TYR A 84 17.89 2.27 -0.34
N ASN A 85 17.32 1.78 -1.45
CA ASN A 85 17.55 2.36 -2.77
C ASN A 85 17.07 3.82 -2.86
N PHE A 86 15.93 4.14 -2.24
CA PHE A 86 15.38 5.49 -2.21
C PHE A 86 16.19 6.41 -1.29
N ALA A 87 16.60 5.90 -0.12
CA ALA A 87 17.48 6.62 0.82
C ALA A 87 18.81 7.02 0.15
N ARG A 88 19.43 6.12 -0.62
CA ARG A 88 20.68 6.41 -1.35
C ARG A 88 20.54 7.47 -2.44
N ARG A 89 19.33 7.73 -2.91
CA ARG A 89 19.02 8.78 -3.89
C ARG A 89 18.66 10.12 -3.22
N GLY A 90 18.72 10.20 -1.88
CA GLY A 90 18.39 11.41 -1.14
C GLY A 90 16.88 11.64 -0.94
N GLY A 91 16.04 10.62 -1.18
CA GLY A 91 14.59 10.77 -1.09
C GLY A 91 14.03 10.91 0.34
N TYR A 92 14.83 10.54 1.35
CA TYR A 92 14.51 10.78 2.75
C TYR A 92 15.39 11.91 3.29
N THR A 93 14.81 13.09 3.40
CA THR A 93 15.41 14.24 4.09
C THR A 93 14.63 14.54 5.36
N TRP A 94 15.23 15.33 6.26
CA TRP A 94 14.51 15.92 7.38
C TRP A 94 14.16 17.37 7.00
N PRO A 95 12.88 17.79 7.12
CA PRO A 95 11.69 17.05 7.55
C PRO A 95 11.20 15.98 6.54
N PRO A 96 10.52 14.91 6.97
CA PRO A 96 10.22 13.73 6.13
C PRO A 96 9.28 14.01 4.95
N TRP A 97 8.51 15.10 5.00
CA TRP A 97 7.67 15.57 3.90
C TRP A 97 8.43 16.41 2.86
N GLU A 98 9.64 16.86 3.19
CA GLU A 98 10.55 17.56 2.29
C GLU A 98 11.39 16.54 1.48
N GLY A 99 12.21 17.01 0.53
CA GLY A 99 13.03 16.16 -0.34
C GLY A 99 12.69 16.31 -1.82
N GLU A 100 13.48 15.66 -2.68
CA GLU A 100 13.30 15.76 -4.12
C GLU A 100 11.97 15.14 -4.56
N GLU A 101 11.21 15.91 -5.34
CA GLU A 101 10.04 15.41 -6.03
C GLU A 101 10.49 14.60 -7.26
N ASP A 102 9.78 13.51 -7.56
CA ASP A 102 10.04 12.70 -8.75
C ASP A 102 9.92 13.57 -10.01
N TYR A 103 10.93 13.49 -10.87
CA TYR A 103 11.09 14.30 -12.08
C TYR A 103 9.89 14.20 -13.06
N ARG A 104 9.06 13.16 -12.96
CA ARG A 104 7.86 12.99 -13.78
C ARG A 104 6.82 14.08 -13.52
N TRP A 105 6.68 14.52 -12.27
CA TRP A 105 5.63 15.45 -11.88
C TRP A 105 5.83 16.85 -12.47
N PRO A 106 7.04 17.46 -12.46
CA PRO A 106 7.29 18.70 -13.17
C PRO A 106 7.08 18.60 -14.69
N ILE A 107 7.36 17.45 -15.30
CA ILE A 107 7.11 17.22 -16.73
C ILE A 107 5.59 17.19 -17.01
N LEU A 108 4.83 16.47 -16.19
CA LEU A 108 3.37 16.41 -16.32
C LEU A 108 2.69 17.77 -16.08
N ARG A 109 3.23 18.59 -15.16
CA ARG A 109 2.73 19.96 -14.92
C ARG A 109 2.91 20.90 -16.11
N LYS A 110 3.80 20.59 -17.05
CA LYS A 110 3.95 21.35 -18.31
C LYS A 110 2.85 21.02 -19.33
N ASN A 111 2.08 19.97 -19.13
CA ASN A 111 0.96 19.63 -20.01
C ASN A 111 -0.17 20.66 -19.83
N PRO A 112 -0.69 21.27 -20.92
CA PRO A 112 -1.79 22.24 -20.85
C PRO A 112 -3.04 21.75 -20.10
N TYR A 113 -3.32 20.45 -20.09
CA TYR A 113 -4.48 19.89 -19.38
C TYR A 113 -4.28 19.79 -17.87
N LEU A 114 -3.02 19.68 -17.40
CA LEU A 114 -2.66 19.49 -15.99
C LEU A 114 -2.03 20.74 -15.36
N SER A 115 -1.84 21.81 -16.13
CA SER A 115 -1.31 23.08 -15.63
C SER A 115 -2.34 23.88 -14.84
N HIS A 116 -3.64 23.65 -15.05
CA HIS A 116 -4.69 24.32 -14.30
C HIS A 116 -4.72 23.83 -12.83
N PRO A 117 -4.70 24.73 -11.82
CA PRO A 117 -4.56 24.33 -10.40
C PRO A 117 -5.59 23.31 -9.93
N VAL A 118 -6.86 23.46 -10.33
CA VAL A 118 -7.94 22.52 -9.98
C VAL A 118 -7.74 21.16 -10.65
N ALA A 119 -7.28 21.14 -11.91
CA ALA A 119 -7.01 19.90 -12.62
C ALA A 119 -5.82 19.16 -11.99
N TRP A 120 -4.77 19.89 -11.60
CA TRP A 120 -3.63 19.34 -10.87
C TRP A 120 -4.05 18.78 -9.50
N MET A 121 -4.90 19.50 -8.76
CA MET A 121 -5.41 19.05 -7.47
C MET A 121 -6.26 17.76 -7.61
N ALA A 122 -7.17 17.71 -8.59
CA ALA A 122 -7.98 16.53 -8.86
C ALA A 122 -7.12 15.33 -9.30
N PHE A 123 -6.09 15.57 -10.11
CA PHE A 123 -5.12 14.56 -10.52
C PHE A 123 -4.29 14.04 -9.33
N ASN A 124 -3.85 14.93 -8.44
CA ASN A 124 -3.15 14.57 -7.22
C ASN A 124 -4.02 13.71 -6.29
N LEU A 125 -5.28 14.12 -6.08
CA LEU A 125 -6.23 13.37 -5.26
C LEU A 125 -6.50 11.98 -5.85
N GLY A 126 -7.00 11.93 -7.09
CA GLY A 126 -7.48 10.70 -7.70
C GLY A 126 -6.34 9.76 -8.09
N PHE A 127 -5.40 10.25 -8.89
CA PHE A 127 -4.37 9.41 -9.49
C PHE A 127 -3.15 9.23 -8.60
N ILE A 128 -2.54 10.33 -8.12
CA ILE A 128 -1.27 10.24 -7.39
C ILE A 128 -1.49 9.64 -5.99
N SER A 129 -2.52 10.07 -5.28
CA SER A 129 -2.75 9.68 -3.90
C SER A 129 -3.56 8.37 -3.80
N PHE A 130 -4.81 8.37 -4.27
CA PHE A 130 -5.72 7.23 -4.07
C PHE A 130 -5.41 6.04 -4.98
N TYR A 131 -5.25 6.25 -6.29
CA TYR A 131 -5.02 5.16 -7.22
C TYR A 131 -3.69 4.43 -6.96
N GLN A 132 -2.60 5.14 -6.68
CA GLN A 132 -1.33 4.50 -6.31
C GLN A 132 -1.44 3.70 -5.02
N HIS A 133 -2.10 4.21 -3.96
CA HIS A 133 -2.30 3.43 -2.73
C HIS A 133 -3.19 2.21 -2.94
N PHE A 134 -4.19 2.33 -3.81
CA PHE A 134 -5.02 1.20 -4.20
C PHE A 134 -4.20 0.10 -4.89
N LEU A 135 -3.26 0.45 -5.77
CA LEU A 135 -2.33 -0.51 -6.37
C LEU A 135 -1.41 -1.15 -5.32
N LEU A 136 -0.94 -0.39 -4.33
CA LEU A 136 -0.12 -0.92 -3.22
C LEU A 136 -0.89 -1.94 -2.38
N LEU A 137 -2.19 -1.71 -2.15
CA LEU A 137 -3.07 -2.68 -1.51
C LEU A 137 -3.25 -3.93 -2.39
N LEU A 138 -3.42 -3.77 -3.70
CA LEU A 138 -3.57 -4.88 -4.65
C LEU A 138 -2.36 -5.82 -4.70
N ILE A 139 -1.16 -5.32 -4.39
CA ILE A 139 0.04 -6.18 -4.26
C ILE A 139 -0.15 -7.22 -3.13
N VAL A 140 -0.90 -6.88 -2.09
CA VAL A 140 -1.07 -7.70 -0.88
C VAL A 140 -2.36 -8.53 -0.91
N ILE A 141 -3.39 -8.10 -1.66
CA ILE A 141 -4.67 -8.82 -1.77
C ILE A 141 -4.53 -10.33 -2.04
N PRO A 142 -3.62 -10.83 -2.91
CA PRO A 142 -3.46 -12.27 -3.13
C PRO A 142 -3.06 -13.08 -1.89
N GLN A 143 -2.55 -12.43 -0.83
CA GLN A 143 -2.23 -13.08 0.44
C GLN A 143 -3.49 -13.60 1.15
N LEU A 144 -4.63 -12.91 1.04
CA LEU A 144 -5.88 -13.30 1.70
C LEU A 144 -6.39 -14.69 1.28
N PRO A 145 -6.67 -14.96 -0.01
CA PRO A 145 -7.11 -16.28 -0.44
C PRO A 145 -6.04 -17.36 -0.27
N ALA A 146 -4.74 -16.99 -0.35
CA ALA A 146 -3.65 -17.93 -0.14
C ALA A 146 -3.58 -18.47 1.29
N VAL A 147 -3.88 -17.62 2.28
CA VAL A 147 -3.94 -18.00 3.70
C VAL A 147 -5.22 -18.78 3.98
N ALA A 148 -6.37 -18.30 3.52
CA ALA A 148 -7.64 -18.99 3.76
C ALA A 148 -7.67 -20.39 3.15
N ALA A 149 -7.09 -20.58 1.96
CA ALA A 149 -6.95 -21.90 1.36
C ALA A 149 -6.01 -22.84 2.15
N ALA A 150 -5.00 -22.29 2.83
CA ALA A 150 -4.08 -23.07 3.65
C ALA A 150 -4.76 -23.55 4.95
N GLU A 151 -5.48 -22.66 5.63
CA GLU A 151 -6.24 -23.00 6.85
C GLU A 151 -7.31 -24.07 6.58
N ALA A 152 -7.96 -23.99 5.43
CA ALA A 152 -8.91 -25.01 4.97
C ALA A 152 -8.26 -26.39 4.78
N ALA A 153 -7.03 -26.44 4.27
CA ALA A 153 -6.31 -27.70 4.06
C ALA A 153 -5.86 -28.32 5.39
N ASP A 154 -5.38 -27.50 6.32
CA ASP A 154 -4.95 -27.96 7.65
C ASP A 154 -6.13 -28.54 8.45
N GLY A 155 -7.30 -27.91 8.37
CA GLY A 155 -8.53 -28.41 9.02
C GLY A 155 -9.16 -29.66 8.40
N ALA A 156 -8.79 -30.02 7.16
CA ALA A 156 -9.28 -31.24 6.49
C ALA A 156 -8.38 -32.46 6.72
N GLY A 157 -7.14 -32.25 7.21
CA GLY A 157 -6.15 -33.30 7.46
C GLY A 157 -6.03 -33.78 8.91
N GLY A 158 -6.72 -33.13 9.85
CA GLY A 158 -6.82 -33.52 11.27
C GLY A 158 -8.12 -34.23 11.59
#